data_AF-A0A2V7DL66-F1
#
_entry.id   AF-A0A2V7DL66-F1
#
_cell.length_a   1.000
_cell.length_b   1.000
_cell.length_c   1.000
_cell.angle_alpha   90.00
_cell.angle_beta   90.00
_cell.angle_gamma   90.00
#
_symmetry.space_group_name_H-M   'P 1'
#
loop_
_entity.id
_entity.type
_entity.pdbx_description
1 polymer ?
#
loop_
_entity_poly.entity_id
_entity_poly.type
_entity_poly.pdbx_seq_one_letter_code
_entity_poly.pdbx_strand_id
1 'polypeptide(L)'
;MTFVRVAILTALALGAWAGSSRAHEERLLVGRVESLERARKLLVVADAQGGERRRLEVGPETEVIACGTRTGLSVLHAGAMVRVKYLDRAAGALEAQSVLLLGDGK
;
A
#
# COMPACT_ATOMS: atom_id res chain seq x y z
N MET A 1 -55.94 9.35 38.82
CA MET A 1 -55.80 8.85 37.44
C MET A 1 -55.22 9.99 36.62
N THR A 2 -54.12 9.92 35.87
CA THR A 2 -53.09 8.92 35.61
C THR A 2 -51.98 9.75 34.92
N PHE A 3 -50.74 9.44 35.25
CA PHE A 3 -49.49 10.11 34.84
C PHE A 3 -49.28 10.25 33.31
N VAL A 4 -48.07 10.71 32.93
CA VAL A 4 -47.32 10.32 31.70
C VAL A 4 -47.53 11.38 30.57
N ARG A 5 -46.57 12.20 30.09
CA ARG A 5 -45.10 12.08 29.90
C ARG A 5 -44.41 13.45 29.84
N VAL A 6 -43.54 13.70 30.82
CA VAL A 6 -42.30 14.47 30.63
C VAL A 6 -41.37 13.65 29.74
N ALA A 7 -40.47 14.32 29.02
CA ALA A 7 -39.33 13.79 28.26
C ALA A 7 -39.55 13.58 26.75
N ILE A 8 -39.43 14.68 26.00
CA ILE A 8 -38.95 14.65 24.61
C ILE A 8 -37.69 15.52 24.56
N LEU A 9 -36.58 15.05 25.14
CA LEU A 9 -35.29 15.77 25.09
C LEU A 9 -34.06 14.84 25.03
N THR A 10 -34.22 13.59 24.57
CA THR A 10 -33.12 12.61 24.52
C THR A 10 -33.15 11.78 23.24
N ALA A 11 -32.99 12.44 22.08
CA ALA A 11 -32.85 11.75 20.79
C ALA A 11 -31.78 12.38 19.88
N LEU A 12 -30.71 12.93 20.46
CA LEU A 12 -29.62 13.58 19.71
C LEU A 12 -28.21 13.11 20.13
N ALA A 13 -28.10 11.87 20.59
CA ALA A 13 -26.82 11.26 20.94
C ALA A 13 -26.72 9.80 20.42
N LEU A 14 -27.08 9.58 19.16
CA LEU A 14 -26.81 8.32 18.47
C LEU A 14 -26.02 8.63 17.20
N GLY A 15 -24.75 8.22 17.21
CA GLY A 15 -23.99 8.05 15.97
C GLY A 15 -22.72 8.87 15.78
N ALA A 16 -22.12 9.46 16.82
CA ALA A 16 -20.76 10.00 16.72
C ALA A 16 -19.68 8.89 16.83
N TRP A 17 -19.93 7.74 16.21
CA TRP A 17 -18.91 6.72 15.94
C TRP A 17 -18.72 6.65 14.43
N ALA A 18 -18.39 7.79 13.84
CA ALA A 18 -17.58 7.79 12.62
C ALA A 18 -16.18 7.33 13.05
N GLY A 19 -16.04 6.01 13.30
CA GLY A 19 -14.74 5.39 13.39
C GLY A 19 -13.98 5.82 12.15
N SER A 20 -12.90 6.57 12.33
CA SER A 20 -12.07 7.03 11.23
C SER A 20 -11.49 5.78 10.56
N SER A 21 -12.20 5.24 9.57
CA SER A 21 -11.59 4.36 8.59
C SER A 21 -10.62 5.26 7.84
N ARG A 22 -9.38 5.33 8.33
CA ARG A 22 -8.25 5.76 7.51
C ARG A 22 -8.29 4.85 6.30
N ALA A 23 -8.84 5.36 5.21
CA ALA A 23 -8.97 4.64 3.97
C ALA A 23 -7.55 4.21 3.56
N HIS A 24 -7.30 2.91 3.61
CA HIS A 24 -6.09 2.34 3.03
C HIS A 24 -6.40 2.21 1.55
N GLU A 25 -5.72 2.98 0.72
CA GLU A 25 -5.94 2.92 -0.73
C GLU A 25 -4.95 1.92 -1.34
N GLU A 26 -5.48 0.88 -1.98
CA GLU A 26 -4.66 -0.02 -2.78
C GLU A 26 -4.35 0.64 -4.13
N ARG A 27 -3.06 0.77 -4.44
CA ARG A 27 -2.60 1.42 -5.67
C ARG A 27 -1.66 0.50 -6.45
N LEU A 28 -1.58 0.75 -7.76
CA LEU A 28 -0.67 0.06 -8.66
C LEU A 28 0.37 1.04 -9.21
N LEU A 29 1.61 0.59 -9.28
CA LEU A 29 2.74 1.30 -9.86
C LEU A 29 3.39 0.39 -10.90
N VAL A 30 3.67 0.90 -12.09
CA VAL A 30 4.56 0.23 -13.04
C VAL A 30 5.78 1.13 -13.20
N GLY A 31 6.97 0.56 -13.02
CA GLY A 31 8.17 1.37 -13.01
C GLY A 31 9.47 0.57 -13.01
N ARG A 32 10.57 1.29 -13.10
CA ARG A 32 11.92 0.72 -13.10
C ARG A 32 12.52 0.76 -11.69
N VAL A 33 13.05 -0.36 -11.24
CA VAL A 33 13.76 -0.43 -9.95
C VAL A 33 15.01 0.42 -10.02
N GLU A 34 15.13 1.42 -9.15
CA GLU A 34 16.37 2.20 -9.00
C GLU A 34 17.29 1.54 -7.98
N SER A 35 16.75 1.11 -6.84
CA SER A 35 17.53 0.46 -5.78
C SER A 35 16.68 -0.46 -4.90
N LEU A 36 17.35 -1.43 -4.27
CA LEU A 36 16.80 -2.29 -3.23
C LEU A 36 17.76 -2.34 -2.04
N GLU A 37 17.35 -1.74 -0.92
CA GLU A 37 18.10 -1.72 0.33
C GLU A 37 17.52 -2.77 1.30
N ARG A 38 17.98 -4.02 1.20
CA ARG A 38 17.43 -5.15 1.98
C ARG A 38 17.51 -4.95 3.50
N ALA A 39 18.62 -4.41 4.00
CA ALA A 39 18.80 -4.14 5.42
C ALA A 39 17.77 -3.13 5.98
N ARG A 40 17.31 -2.20 5.12
CA ARG A 40 16.33 -1.17 5.46
C ARG A 40 14.94 -1.50 4.96
N LYS A 41 14.74 -2.69 4.38
CA LYS A 41 13.46 -3.14 3.82
C LYS A 41 12.86 -2.11 2.85
N LEU A 42 13.69 -1.49 2.02
CA LEU A 42 13.29 -0.37 1.17
C LEU A 42 13.53 -0.68 -0.31
N LEU A 43 12.49 -0.55 -1.11
CA LEU A 43 12.51 -0.62 -2.58
C LEU A 43 12.23 0.77 -3.15
N VAL A 44 13.08 1.23 -4.07
CA VAL A 44 12.87 2.49 -4.79
C VAL A 44 12.57 2.19 -6.25
N VAL A 45 11.44 2.71 -6.74
CA VAL A 45 10.96 2.50 -8.10
C VAL A 45 10.71 3.86 -8.75
N ALA A 46 11.30 4.11 -9.90
CA ALA A 46 10.96 5.23 -10.76
C ALA A 46 9.70 4.87 -11.57
N ASP A 47 8.62 5.62 -11.37
CA ASP A 47 7.35 5.45 -12.07
C ASP A 47 7.53 5.66 -13.57
N ALA A 48 7.11 4.68 -14.37
CA ALA A 48 7.20 4.75 -15.82
C ALA A 48 6.17 5.72 -16.44
N GLN A 49 5.08 6.03 -15.74
CA GLN A 49 4.01 6.91 -16.24
C GLN A 49 4.25 8.38 -15.87
N GLY A 50 4.68 8.63 -14.64
CA GLY A 50 4.81 10.00 -14.09
C GLY A 50 6.24 10.47 -13.87
N GLY A 51 7.25 9.60 -14.01
CA GLY A 51 8.66 9.93 -13.73
C GLY A 51 8.98 10.14 -12.23
N GLU A 52 7.98 10.12 -11.35
CA GLU A 52 8.19 10.26 -9.92
C GLU A 52 8.82 9.01 -9.29
N ARG A 53 9.68 9.23 -8.30
CA ARG A 53 10.29 8.15 -7.52
C ARG A 53 9.37 7.77 -6.36
N ARG A 54 9.07 6.48 -6.24
CA ARG A 54 8.31 5.90 -5.14
C ARG A 54 9.22 5.08 -4.24
N ARG A 55 9.11 5.32 -2.94
CA ARG A 55 9.82 4.59 -1.89
C ARG A 55 8.82 3.67 -1.20
N LEU A 56 9.08 2.38 -1.26
CA LEU A 56 8.17 1.31 -0.87
C LEU A 56 8.84 0.44 0.18
N GLU A 57 8.17 0.21 1.30
CA GLU A 57 8.58 -0.79 2.27
C GLU A 57 8.32 -2.19 1.72
N VAL A 58 9.29 -3.09 1.88
CA VAL A 58 9.22 -4.49 1.45
C VAL A 58 9.53 -5.40 2.64
N GLY A 59 8.58 -6.26 2.99
CA GLY A 59 8.67 -7.16 4.13
C GLY A 59 8.64 -8.64 3.74
N PRO A 60 8.71 -9.55 4.72
CA PRO A 60 8.52 -10.99 4.49
C PRO A 60 7.13 -11.32 3.94
N GLU A 61 6.14 -10.48 4.20
CA GLU A 61 4.77 -10.54 3.65
C GLU A 61 4.67 -10.04 2.20
N THR A 62 5.67 -9.32 1.68
CA THR A 62 5.64 -8.83 0.30
C THR A 62 5.85 -9.99 -0.68
N GLU A 63 4.84 -10.27 -1.50
CA GLU A 63 4.93 -11.30 -2.52
C GLU A 63 5.79 -10.82 -3.71
N VAL A 64 6.91 -11.47 -3.97
CA VAL A 64 7.78 -11.13 -5.11
C VAL A 64 7.79 -12.28 -6.11
N ILE A 65 7.31 -11.99 -7.31
CA ILE A 65 7.09 -12.98 -8.37
C ILE A 65 7.85 -12.54 -9.62
N ALA A 66 8.59 -13.47 -10.22
CA ALA A 66 9.19 -13.30 -11.53
C ALA A 66 8.70 -14.39 -12.49
N CYS A 67 8.85 -14.17 -13.80
CA CYS A 67 8.54 -15.21 -14.79
C CYS A 67 9.26 -16.54 -14.46
N GLY A 68 8.51 -17.64 -14.52
CA GLY A 68 8.95 -18.98 -14.14
C GLY A 68 8.70 -19.31 -12.67
N THR A 69 9.60 -20.06 -12.05
CA THR A 69 9.53 -20.48 -10.64
C THR A 69 10.37 -19.60 -9.70
N ARG A 70 10.86 -18.46 -10.19
CA ARG A 70 11.73 -17.55 -9.40
C ARG A 70 10.88 -16.62 -8.55
N THR A 71 11.15 -16.58 -7.25
CA THR A 71 10.42 -15.76 -6.27
C THR A 71 11.37 -15.12 -5.25
N GLY A 72 10.84 -14.15 -4.51
CA GLY A 72 11.55 -13.49 -3.40
C GLY A 72 12.39 -12.27 -3.81
N LEU A 73 12.80 -11.47 -2.83
CA LEU A 73 13.51 -10.19 -3.03
C LEU A 73 14.90 -10.33 -3.71
N SER A 74 15.41 -11.55 -3.86
CA SER A 74 16.66 -11.82 -4.58
C SER A 74 16.54 -11.61 -6.09
N VAL A 75 15.33 -11.71 -6.65
CA VAL A 75 15.09 -11.55 -8.10
C VAL A 75 15.08 -10.09 -8.54
N LEU A 76 14.85 -9.16 -7.61
CA LEU A 76 14.82 -7.73 -7.86
C LEU A 76 16.25 -7.16 -7.92
N HIS A 77 16.51 -6.36 -8.94
CA HIS A 77 17.79 -5.70 -9.17
C HIS A 77 17.56 -4.34 -9.84
N ALA A 78 18.54 -3.44 -9.73
CA ALA A 78 18.46 -2.13 -10.36
C ALA A 78 18.32 -2.27 -11.89
N GLY A 79 17.44 -1.46 -12.49
CA GLY A 79 17.12 -1.51 -13.92
C GLY A 79 15.98 -2.45 -14.30
N ALA A 80 15.56 -3.36 -13.41
CA ALA A 80 14.42 -4.24 -13.62
C ALA A 80 13.11 -3.46 -13.81
N MET A 81 12.27 -3.89 -14.74
CA MET A 81 10.91 -3.38 -14.89
C MET A 81 9.96 -4.18 -13.98
N VAL A 82 9.17 -3.49 -13.16
CA VAL A 82 8.28 -4.11 -12.17
C VAL A 82 6.88 -3.51 -12.20
N ARG A 83 5.88 -4.31 -11.83
CA ARG A 83 4.56 -3.86 -11.39
C ARG A 83 4.46 -4.08 -9.89
N VAL A 84 4.23 -3.03 -9.12
CA VAL A 84 4.06 -3.07 -7.67
C VAL A 84 2.62 -2.77 -7.30
N LYS A 85 1.99 -3.65 -6.52
CA LYS A 85 0.77 -3.34 -5.76
C LYS A 85 1.20 -2.87 -4.38
N TYR A 86 0.74 -1.69 -3.96
CA TYR A 86 1.11 -1.11 -2.66
C TYR A 86 -0.09 -0.48 -1.96
N LEU A 87 0.03 -0.37 -0.64
CA LEU A 87 -0.92 0.34 0.21
C LEU A 87 -0.42 1.75 0.47
N ASP A 88 -1.27 2.72 0.17
CA ASP A 88 -1.09 4.11 0.58
C ASP A 88 -1.72 4.30 1.97
N ARG A 89 -0.87 4.41 2.99
CA ARG A 89 -1.29 4.72 4.35
C ARG A 89 -1.24 6.22 4.53
N ALA A 90 -2.38 6.83 4.85
CA ALA A 90 -2.57 8.29 5.00
C ALA A 90 -1.55 9.05 5.88
N ALA A 91 -0.71 8.37 6.68
CA ALA A 91 0.38 8.96 7.46
C ALA A 91 1.61 8.05 7.59
N GLY A 92 1.86 7.16 6.62
CA GLY A 92 2.90 6.14 6.71
C GLY A 92 3.72 6.00 5.42
N ALA A 93 4.73 5.13 5.48
CA ALA A 93 5.41 4.68 4.28
C ALA A 93 4.45 3.86 3.40
N LEU A 94 4.70 3.89 2.09
CA LEU A 94 3.98 3.07 1.13
C LEU A 94 4.43 1.62 1.32
N GLU A 95 3.50 0.70 1.57
CA GLU A 95 3.83 -0.69 1.83
C GLU A 95 3.58 -1.54 0.58
N ALA A 96 4.60 -2.19 0.05
CA ALA A 96 4.45 -3.10 -1.07
C ALA A 96 3.78 -4.40 -0.63
N GLN A 97 2.63 -4.70 -1.22
CA GLN A 97 1.92 -5.97 -1.04
C GLN A 97 2.46 -7.03 -2.00
N SER A 98 2.65 -6.66 -3.27
CA SER A 98 3.23 -7.56 -4.25
C SER A 98 4.07 -6.83 -5.30
N VAL A 99 5.11 -7.50 -5.77
CA VAL A 99 6.03 -7.03 -6.81
C VAL A 99 6.13 -8.11 -7.89
N LEU A 100 5.65 -7.79 -9.08
CA LEU A 100 5.77 -8.63 -10.26
C LEU A 100 6.91 -8.10 -11.13
N LEU A 101 7.94 -8.91 -11.37
CA LEU A 101 9.00 -8.63 -12.32
C LEU A 101 8.48 -8.84 -13.75
N LEU A 102 8.45 -7.75 -14.53
CA LEU A 102 7.97 -7.76 -15.92
C LEU A 102 9.09 -8.09 -16.92
N GLY A 103 10.34 -7.86 -16.55
CA GLY A 103 11.52 -8.18 -17.37
C GLY A 103 12.72 -7.28 -17.05
N ASP A 104 13.87 -7.63 -17.61
CA ASP A 104 15.05 -6.77 -17.56
C ASP A 104 14.83 -5.67 -18.61
N GLY A 105 14.73 -4.41 -18.18
CA GLY A 105 14.43 -3.28 -19.05
C GLY A 105 15.57 -2.94 -20.01
N LYS A 106 15.84 -3.84 -20.96
CA LYS A 106 16.70 -3.65 -22.14
C LYS A 106 16.00 -2.82 -23.20
#